data_AF-A0A8T0DZ04-F1
#
_entry.id   AF-A0A8T0DZ04-F1
#
_cell.length_a   1.000
_cell.length_b   1.000
_cell.length_c   1.000
_cell.angle_alpha   90.00
_cell.angle_beta   90.00
_cell.angle_gamma   90.00
#
_symmetry.space_group_name_H-M   'P 1'
#
loop_
_entity.id
_entity.type
_entity.pdbx_description
1 polymer ?
#
loop_
_entity_poly.entity_id
_entity_poly.type
_entity_poly.pdbx_seq_one_letter_code
_entity_poly.pdbx_strand_id
1 'polypeptide(L)'
;MTTKIGLIQDLTTAHDDRQYLAYVYEVYKDTKRYFRPTQYTRITYRCDRFHTGPTAGQVYLLTGLFFDGTPNVDSCSWKAKWSEVTRQQKRYLRLKYHLFCGICKIQRVHRIEPEVHQQPDTCYVPISPNQNEMVCRDRFSLCRYRRHTKTCEFNRRTPYDICEKWLSSYS
;
A
#
# COMPACT_ATOMS: atom_id res chain seq x y z
N MET A 1 -2.86 -10.43 1.69
CA MET A 1 -4.14 -9.91 1.18
C MET A 1 -4.02 -8.45 0.79
N THR A 2 -4.85 -7.99 -0.14
CA THR A 2 -5.07 -6.57 -0.49
C THR A 2 -6.54 -6.38 -0.84
N THR A 3 -7.27 -5.57 -0.08
CA THR A 3 -8.73 -5.58 -0.09
C THR A 3 -9.30 -4.19 0.23
N LYS A 4 -10.37 -3.80 -0.46
CA LYS A 4 -11.22 -2.68 -0.06
C LYS A 4 -12.29 -3.20 0.90
N ILE A 5 -12.34 -2.65 2.11
CA ILE A 5 -13.25 -3.09 3.17
C ILE A 5 -13.90 -1.91 3.89
N GLY A 6 -15.11 -2.10 4.40
CA GLY A 6 -15.71 -1.21 5.40
C GLY A 6 -15.53 -1.79 6.79
N LEU A 7 -14.99 -1.02 7.72
CA LEU A 7 -14.94 -1.43 9.13
C LEU A 7 -16.25 -1.04 9.79
N ILE A 8 -17.05 -2.04 10.16
CA ILE A 8 -18.42 -1.83 10.61
C ILE A 8 -18.45 -1.59 12.11
N GLN A 9 -17.75 -2.44 12.86
CA GLN A 9 -17.76 -2.42 14.31
C GLN A 9 -16.37 -2.75 14.84
N ASP A 10 -15.96 -2.05 15.89
CA ASP A 10 -14.86 -2.46 16.75
C ASP A 10 -15.38 -3.43 17.81
N LEU A 11 -14.79 -4.63 17.84
CA LEU A 11 -15.14 -5.73 18.74
C LEU A 11 -14.15 -5.89 19.89
N THR A 12 -13.18 -4.97 20.02
CA THR A 12 -12.07 -5.11 20.96
C THR A 12 -12.55 -5.08 22.41
N THR A 13 -12.22 -6.14 23.16
CA THR A 13 -12.58 -6.27 24.58
C THR A 13 -11.39 -6.06 25.53
N ALA A 14 -10.15 -6.02 25.02
CA ALA A 14 -8.91 -5.88 25.80
C ALA A 14 -7.82 -5.07 25.03
N HIS A 15 -6.75 -4.65 25.71
CA HIS A 15 -5.81 -3.63 25.22
C HIS A 15 -4.73 -4.07 24.21
N ASP A 16 -4.64 -5.35 23.84
CA ASP A 16 -3.53 -5.83 22.99
C ASP A 16 -3.82 -5.67 21.49
N ASP A 17 -4.66 -6.54 20.93
CA ASP A 17 -4.99 -6.56 19.51
C ASP A 17 -6.42 -6.06 19.28
N ARG A 18 -6.59 -5.09 18.38
CA ARG A 18 -7.92 -4.62 18.00
C ARG A 18 -8.59 -5.59 17.03
N GLN A 19 -9.85 -5.92 17.29
CA GLN A 19 -10.63 -6.78 16.39
C GLN A 19 -11.76 -5.98 15.75
N TYR A 20 -11.94 -6.15 14.45
CA TYR A 20 -13.01 -5.46 13.71
C TYR A 20 -13.91 -6.46 13.00
N LEU A 21 -15.22 -6.20 13.03
CA LEU A 21 -16.13 -6.73 12.04
C LEU A 21 -16.02 -5.88 10.78
N ALA A 22 -15.66 -6.49 9.66
CA ALA A 22 -15.44 -5.82 8.39
C ALA A 22 -16.33 -6.39 7.29
N TYR A 23 -16.89 -5.51 6.46
CA TYR A 23 -17.57 -5.86 5.22
C TYR A 23 -16.61 -5.77 4.04
N VAL A 24 -16.51 -6.83 3.24
CA VAL A 24 -15.60 -6.92 2.09
C VAL A 24 -16.28 -6.38 0.84
N TYR A 25 -15.80 -5.24 0.33
CA TYR A 25 -16.33 -4.67 -0.92
C TYR A 25 -15.66 -5.26 -2.16
N GLU A 26 -14.33 -5.32 -2.17
CA GLU A 26 -13.55 -5.73 -3.35
C GLU A 26 -12.24 -6.38 -2.90
N VAL A 27 -11.89 -7.53 -3.50
CA VAL A 27 -10.65 -8.26 -3.20
C VAL A 27 -9.70 -8.09 -4.38
N TYR A 28 -8.58 -7.40 -4.19
CA TYR A 28 -7.57 -7.20 -5.23
C TYR A 28 -6.50 -8.30 -5.23
N LYS A 29 -6.17 -8.83 -4.04
CA LYS A 29 -5.23 -9.94 -3.89
C LYS A 29 -5.59 -10.80 -2.70
N ASP A 30 -5.95 -12.04 -2.96
CA ASP A 30 -6.04 -13.09 -1.95
C ASP A 30 -5.75 -14.44 -2.59
N THR A 31 -4.54 -14.96 -2.37
CA THR A 31 -4.11 -16.24 -2.92
C THR A 31 -4.75 -17.42 -2.22
N LYS A 32 -5.23 -17.25 -0.99
CA LYS A 32 -5.85 -18.30 -0.18
C LYS A 32 -7.38 -18.34 -0.32
N ARG A 33 -7.97 -17.32 -0.95
CA ARG A 33 -9.42 -17.19 -1.22
C ARG A 33 -10.28 -17.23 0.05
N TYR A 34 -9.75 -16.75 1.17
CA TYR A 34 -10.52 -16.55 2.40
C TYR A 34 -11.50 -15.38 2.26
N PHE A 35 -11.19 -14.42 1.39
CA PHE A 35 -12.04 -13.29 1.11
C PHE A 35 -12.92 -13.49 -0.12
N ARG A 36 -14.20 -13.15 0.02
CA ARG A 36 -15.15 -12.97 -1.07
C ARG A 36 -15.80 -11.59 -0.97
N PRO A 37 -16.08 -10.92 -2.10
CA PRO A 37 -16.92 -9.73 -2.08
C PRO A 37 -18.25 -10.01 -1.38
N THR A 38 -18.85 -8.95 -0.83
CA THR A 38 -20.16 -8.96 -0.15
C THR A 38 -20.27 -9.85 1.09
N GLN A 39 -19.14 -10.19 1.71
CA GLN A 39 -19.13 -10.97 2.95
C GLN A 39 -18.66 -10.15 4.14
N TYR A 40 -19.07 -10.57 5.34
CA TYR A 40 -18.51 -10.09 6.59
C TYR A 40 -17.36 -10.99 7.03
N THR A 41 -16.31 -10.39 7.57
CA THR A 41 -15.15 -11.08 8.11
C THR A 41 -14.66 -10.39 9.37
N ARG A 42 -14.06 -11.15 10.27
CA ARG A 42 -13.26 -10.58 11.35
C ARG A 42 -11.87 -10.21 10.84
N ILE A 43 -11.33 -9.11 11.32
CA ILE A 43 -9.96 -8.67 11.05
C ILE A 43 -9.29 -8.34 12.36
N THR A 44 -8.09 -8.87 12.54
CA THR A 44 -7.22 -8.52 13.66
C THR A 44 -6.26 -7.43 13.22
N TYR A 45 -6.24 -6.33 13.96
CA TYR A 45 -5.25 -5.27 13.83
C TYR A 45 -4.31 -5.32 15.04
N ARG A 46 -3.04 -5.63 14.78
CA ARG A 46 -2.00 -5.59 15.80
C ARG A 46 -1.59 -4.16 16.05
N CYS A 47 -1.93 -3.67 17.24
CA CYS A 47 -1.53 -2.34 17.64
C CYS A 47 -0.03 -2.32 17.99
N ASP A 48 0.60 -1.18 17.74
CA ASP A 48 1.90 -0.88 18.30
C ASP A 48 1.81 0.42 19.11
N ARG A 49 2.91 0.80 19.76
CA ARG A 49 2.97 1.99 20.62
C ARG A 49 2.63 3.30 19.90
N PHE A 50 2.63 3.32 18.57
CA PHE A 50 2.47 4.54 17.78
C PHE A 50 1.14 4.60 17.05
N HIS A 51 0.46 3.48 16.81
CA HIS A 51 -0.73 3.41 15.95
C HIS A 51 -1.89 2.65 16.59
N THR A 52 -2.94 3.40 16.94
CA THR A 52 -4.16 2.90 17.59
C THR A 52 -5.11 2.11 16.67
N GLY A 53 -4.74 1.85 15.42
CA GLY A 53 -5.60 1.11 14.47
C GLY A 53 -6.58 1.98 13.68
N PRO A 54 -7.27 1.40 12.69
CA PRO A 54 -8.26 2.11 11.87
C PRO A 54 -9.54 2.45 12.64
N THR A 55 -10.30 3.43 12.17
CA THR A 55 -11.55 3.86 12.81
C THR A 55 -12.75 3.08 12.25
N ALA A 56 -13.64 2.60 13.11
CA ALA A 56 -14.92 2.01 12.68
C ALA A 56 -15.80 3.05 11.97
N GLY A 57 -16.72 2.59 11.11
CA GLY A 57 -17.58 3.43 10.28
C GLY A 57 -16.92 3.97 9.00
N GLN A 58 -15.68 3.57 8.71
CA GLN A 58 -14.91 4.07 7.57
C GLN A 58 -14.56 2.94 6.58
N VAL A 59 -14.36 3.33 5.31
CA VAL A 59 -13.94 2.41 4.24
C VAL A 59 -12.44 2.58 4.00
N TYR A 60 -11.71 1.47 4.03
CA TYR A 60 -10.27 1.42 3.86
C TYR A 60 -9.85 0.53 2.70
N LEU A 61 -8.71 0.88 2.11
CA LEU A 61 -7.83 -0.11 1.49
C LEU A 61 -6.92 -0.67 2.57
N LEU A 62 -6.95 -1.99 2.78
CA LEU A 62 -6.04 -2.69 3.69
C LEU A 62 -5.21 -3.71 2.92
N THR A 63 -3.91 -3.74 3.22
CA THR A 63 -3.05 -4.89 2.98
C THR A 63 -2.80 -5.62 4.28
N GLY A 64 -2.43 -6.89 4.22
CA GLY A 64 -2.05 -7.65 5.41
C GLY A 64 -1.70 -9.09 5.08
N LEU A 65 -1.51 -9.89 6.12
CA LEU A 65 -1.20 -11.31 6.03
C LEU A 65 -2.34 -12.13 6.62
N PHE A 66 -2.37 -13.43 6.32
CA PHE A 66 -3.25 -14.36 7.02
C PHE A 66 -2.41 -15.13 8.04
N PHE A 67 -2.87 -15.20 9.28
CA PHE A 67 -2.37 -16.13 10.29
C PHE A 67 -3.53 -17.03 10.70
N ASP A 68 -3.36 -18.34 10.55
CA ASP A 68 -4.39 -19.35 10.84
C ASP A 68 -5.77 -19.03 10.24
N GLY A 69 -5.77 -18.65 8.96
CA GLY A 69 -6.99 -18.30 8.21
C GLY A 69 -7.59 -16.93 8.59
N THR A 70 -7.06 -16.25 9.61
CA THR A 70 -7.55 -14.94 10.05
C THR A 70 -6.74 -13.83 9.40
N PRO A 71 -7.39 -12.84 8.75
CA PRO A 71 -6.71 -11.67 8.20
C PRO A 71 -6.15 -10.80 9.33
N ASN A 72 -4.85 -10.57 9.29
CA ASN A 72 -4.09 -9.77 10.23
C ASN A 72 -3.45 -8.58 9.52
N VAL A 73 -3.57 -7.42 10.16
CA VAL A 73 -3.06 -6.14 9.70
C VAL A 73 -2.26 -5.54 10.85
N ASP A 74 -1.19 -4.83 10.55
CA ASP A 74 -0.35 -4.16 11.54
C ASP A 74 -0.09 -2.70 11.15
N SER A 75 0.75 -2.00 11.91
CA SER A 75 1.16 -0.62 11.64
C SER A 75 1.95 -0.45 10.34
N CYS A 76 2.69 -1.47 9.92
CA CYS A 76 3.49 -1.48 8.69
C CYS A 76 2.66 -1.75 7.44
N SER A 77 1.45 -2.29 7.62
CA SER A 77 0.53 -2.58 6.53
C SER A 77 0.02 -1.31 5.86
N TRP A 78 -0.15 -1.34 4.53
CA TRP A 78 -0.79 -0.24 3.82
C TRP A 78 -2.27 -0.16 4.21
N LYS A 79 -2.55 0.84 5.05
CA LYS A 79 -3.87 1.21 5.56
C LYS A 79 -4.14 2.65 5.13
N ALA A 80 -5.07 2.83 4.20
CA ALA A 80 -5.46 4.16 3.73
C ALA A 80 -6.98 4.27 3.63
N LYS A 81 -7.55 5.40 4.02
CA LYS A 81 -8.99 5.62 3.78
C LYS A 81 -9.23 5.58 2.28
N TRP A 82 -10.34 4.97 1.85
CA TRP A 82 -10.63 4.79 0.44
C TRP A 82 -10.77 6.12 -0.32
N SER A 83 -11.15 7.19 0.38
CA SER A 83 -11.17 8.56 -0.12
C SER A 83 -9.78 9.12 -0.45
N GLU A 84 -8.75 8.70 0.29
CA GLU A 84 -7.36 9.15 0.14
C GLU A 84 -6.59 8.35 -0.93
N VAL A 85 -7.06 7.15 -1.27
CA VAL A 85 -6.46 6.33 -2.34
C VAL A 85 -6.73 7.00 -3.70
N THR A 86 -5.66 7.33 -4.42
CA THR A 86 -5.78 8.08 -5.67
C THR A 86 -6.45 7.27 -6.78
N ARG A 87 -7.04 7.95 -7.77
CA ARG A 87 -7.61 7.29 -8.97
C ARG A 87 -6.59 6.37 -9.65
N GLN A 88 -5.32 6.76 -9.63
CA GLN A 88 -4.23 6.01 -10.24
C GLN A 88 -3.88 4.75 -9.44
N GLN A 89 -3.77 4.84 -8.11
CA GLN A 89 -3.62 3.67 -7.23
C GLN A 89 -4.78 2.69 -7.41
N LYS A 90 -6.03 3.19 -7.44
CA LYS A 90 -7.24 2.38 -7.71
C LYS A 90 -7.14 1.62 -9.02
N ARG A 91 -6.69 2.29 -10.10
CA ARG A 91 -6.45 1.65 -11.40
C ARG A 91 -5.34 0.61 -11.33
N TYR A 92 -4.26 0.88 -10.62
CA TYR A 92 -3.11 -0.02 -10.51
C TYR A 92 -3.40 -1.25 -9.66
N LEU A 93 -4.18 -1.13 -8.59
CA LEU A 93 -4.68 -2.26 -7.79
C LEU A 93 -5.38 -3.30 -8.67
N ARG A 94 -6.21 -2.85 -9.60
CA ARG A 94 -6.96 -3.74 -10.50
C ARG A 94 -6.10 -4.32 -11.63
N LEU A 95 -5.20 -3.52 -12.21
CA LEU A 95 -4.66 -3.84 -13.53
C LEU A 95 -3.14 -4.00 -13.59
N LYS A 96 -2.38 -3.43 -12.64
CA LYS A 96 -0.93 -3.24 -12.85
C LYS A 96 -0.02 -3.70 -11.74
N TYR A 97 -0.39 -3.56 -10.47
CA TYR A 97 0.54 -3.90 -9.38
C TYR A 97 0.99 -5.36 -9.45
N HIS A 98 0.08 -6.29 -9.79
CA HIS A 98 0.41 -7.70 -9.89
C HIS A 98 1.37 -8.04 -11.03
N LEU A 99 1.39 -7.27 -12.13
CA LEU A 99 2.16 -7.57 -13.34
C LEU A 99 3.68 -7.58 -13.11
N PHE A 100 4.15 -6.82 -12.10
CA PHE A 100 5.57 -6.64 -11.82
C PHE A 100 5.98 -7.23 -10.46
N CYS A 101 5.04 -7.79 -9.70
CA CYS A 101 5.36 -8.52 -8.48
C CYS A 101 6.26 -9.72 -8.81
N GLY A 102 7.38 -9.87 -8.07
CA GLY A 102 8.35 -10.94 -8.29
C GLY A 102 9.35 -10.67 -9.42
N ILE A 103 9.14 -9.62 -10.22
CA ILE A 103 10.09 -9.15 -11.25
C ILE A 103 10.81 -7.91 -10.76
N CYS A 104 10.06 -6.93 -10.26
CA CYS A 104 10.60 -5.69 -9.74
C CYS A 104 10.46 -5.61 -8.22
N LYS A 105 11.51 -5.10 -7.58
CA LYS A 105 11.57 -4.78 -6.16
C LYS A 105 11.43 -3.28 -5.97
N ILE A 106 10.87 -2.88 -4.85
CA ILE A 106 10.89 -1.50 -4.38
C ILE A 106 11.72 -1.49 -3.12
N GLN A 107 12.76 -0.68 -3.07
CA GLN A 107 13.62 -0.54 -1.90
C GLN A 107 13.59 0.89 -1.41
N ARG A 108 13.28 1.07 -0.12
CA ARG A 108 13.37 2.36 0.54
C ARG A 108 14.78 2.57 1.08
N VAL A 109 15.36 3.75 0.85
CA VAL A 109 16.75 4.10 1.21
C VAL A 109 16.80 5.53 1.76
N HIS A 110 17.75 5.88 2.62
CA HIS A 110 17.82 7.25 3.15
C HIS A 110 18.07 8.29 2.04
N ARG A 111 18.98 7.97 1.12
CA ARG A 111 19.30 8.77 -0.06
C ARG A 111 19.59 7.84 -1.23
N ILE A 112 19.28 8.28 -2.44
CA ILE A 112 19.69 7.56 -3.66
C ILE A 112 21.11 8.01 -4.03
N GLU A 113 22.03 7.08 -3.95
CA GLU A 113 23.43 7.18 -4.39
C GLU A 113 23.64 6.33 -5.64
N PRO A 114 23.95 6.93 -6.81
CA PRO A 114 24.07 6.21 -8.07
C PRO A 114 25.14 5.12 -8.06
N GLU A 115 26.22 5.25 -7.29
CA GLU A 115 27.31 4.26 -7.22
C GLU A 115 26.87 2.97 -6.51
N VAL A 116 25.96 3.08 -5.56
CA VAL A 116 25.51 1.98 -4.69
C VAL A 116 24.19 1.37 -5.17
N HIS A 117 23.29 2.20 -5.70
CA HIS A 117 21.91 1.84 -6.00
C HIS A 117 21.72 1.53 -7.49
N GLN A 118 22.37 0.46 -7.97
CA GLN A 118 22.41 0.08 -9.39
C GLN A 118 21.69 -1.22 -9.72
N GLN A 119 20.98 -1.84 -8.77
CA GLN A 119 20.35 -3.14 -9.04
C GLN A 119 19.29 -3.00 -10.14
N PRO A 120 19.40 -3.76 -11.24
CA PRO A 120 18.53 -3.60 -12.40
C PRO A 120 17.09 -4.04 -12.11
N ASP A 121 16.85 -4.89 -11.10
CA ASP A 121 15.52 -5.34 -10.69
C ASP A 121 14.87 -4.45 -9.61
N THR A 122 15.52 -3.37 -9.18
CA THR A 122 15.09 -2.57 -8.02
C THR A 122 14.81 -1.11 -8.36
N CYS A 123 13.61 -0.65 -8.00
CA CYS A 123 13.29 0.77 -7.97
C CYS A 123 13.54 1.34 -6.57
N TYR A 124 14.48 2.28 -6.46
CA TYR A 124 14.81 2.93 -5.20
C TYR A 124 13.91 4.14 -4.90
N VAL A 125 13.43 4.23 -3.67
CA VAL A 125 12.60 5.32 -3.16
C VAL A 125 13.32 5.94 -1.97
N PRO A 126 13.65 7.25 -2.00
CA PRO A 126 14.22 7.88 -0.82
C PRO A 126 13.16 7.93 0.29
N ILE A 127 13.57 7.62 1.51
CA ILE A 127 12.78 7.85 2.72
C ILE A 127 12.88 9.33 2.98
N SER A 128 11.77 10.05 2.85
CA SER A 128 11.74 11.44 3.26
C SER A 128 11.37 11.54 4.75
N PRO A 129 12.09 12.38 5.53
CA PRO A 129 11.64 12.77 6.87
C PRO A 129 10.36 13.63 6.81
N ASN A 130 10.09 14.28 5.68
CA ASN A 130 8.85 14.97 5.42
C ASN A 130 7.80 13.97 4.91
N GLN A 131 6.79 13.72 5.73
CA GLN A 131 5.68 12.82 5.37
C GLN A 131 4.96 13.24 4.08
N ASN A 132 5.11 14.50 3.64
CA ASN A 132 4.56 15.02 2.39
C ASN A 132 5.45 14.77 1.15
N GLU A 133 6.74 14.49 1.31
CA GLU A 133 7.66 14.24 0.20
C GLU A 133 7.58 12.79 -0.32
N MET A 134 7.14 11.84 0.51
CA MET A 134 6.87 10.46 0.07
C MET A 134 5.63 10.33 -0.84
N VAL A 135 5.03 11.42 -1.29
CA VAL A 135 3.69 11.38 -1.85
C VAL A 135 3.70 11.10 -3.36
N CYS A 136 4.60 11.68 -4.15
CA CYS A 136 4.47 11.62 -5.60
C CYS A 136 4.73 10.22 -6.18
N ARG A 137 5.86 9.60 -5.81
CA ARG A 137 6.23 8.26 -6.27
C ARG A 137 5.21 7.22 -5.83
N ASP A 138 4.82 7.25 -4.55
CA ASP A 138 3.90 6.27 -3.96
C ASP A 138 2.45 6.45 -4.44
N ARG A 139 2.01 7.69 -4.73
CA ARG A 139 0.65 7.97 -5.18
C ARG A 139 0.45 7.84 -6.68
N PHE A 140 1.48 8.13 -7.48
CA PHE A 140 1.30 8.33 -8.92
C PHE A 140 2.23 7.47 -9.79
N SER A 141 3.32 6.97 -9.24
CA SER A 141 4.23 6.11 -9.99
C SER A 141 3.97 4.63 -9.77
N LEU A 142 4.64 3.82 -10.58
CA LEU A 142 4.64 2.37 -10.53
C LEU A 142 6.04 1.92 -10.96
N CYS A 143 6.68 1.12 -10.12
CA CYS A 143 7.90 0.42 -10.50
C CYS A 143 7.53 -0.65 -11.54
N ARG A 144 8.06 -0.51 -12.77
CA ARG A 144 7.73 -1.40 -13.88
C ARG A 144 8.98 -1.93 -14.56
N TYR A 145 8.90 -3.16 -15.02
CA TYR A 145 9.96 -3.76 -15.82
C TYR A 145 9.96 -3.20 -17.24
N ARG A 146 11.13 -2.77 -17.71
CA ARG A 146 11.38 -2.25 -19.05
C ARG A 146 12.14 -3.29 -19.85
N ARG A 147 11.46 -3.93 -20.82
CA ARG A 147 12.07 -5.00 -21.63
C ARG A 147 13.29 -4.54 -22.44
N HIS A 148 13.30 -3.29 -22.92
CA HIS A 148 14.36 -2.76 -23.78
C HIS A 148 15.69 -2.57 -23.02
N THR A 149 15.63 -2.03 -21.80
CA THR A 149 16.79 -1.83 -20.92
C THR A 149 17.04 -3.01 -19.99
N LYS A 150 16.09 -3.94 -19.88
CA LYS A 150 16.07 -5.02 -18.88
C LYS A 150 16.14 -4.51 -17.43
N THR A 151 15.65 -3.30 -17.18
CA THR A 151 15.66 -2.64 -15.85
C THR A 151 14.25 -2.42 -15.30
N CYS A 152 14.14 -2.29 -13.99
CA CYS A 152 12.95 -1.87 -13.27
C CYS A 152 13.04 -0.38 -12.96
N GLU A 153 12.06 0.39 -13.42
CA GLU A 153 12.07 1.85 -13.28
C GLU A 153 10.69 2.38 -12.93
N PHE A 154 10.68 3.47 -12.17
CA PHE A 154 9.45 4.22 -11.93
C PHE A 154 8.93 4.84 -13.22
N ASN A 155 7.64 4.69 -13.45
CA ASN A 155 6.98 5.41 -14.53
C ASN A 155 6.93 6.92 -14.23
N ARG A 156 7.69 7.70 -14.99
CA ARG A 156 7.68 9.17 -14.93
C ARG A 156 6.68 9.73 -15.95
N ARG A 157 5.39 9.65 -15.62
CA ARG A 157 4.30 10.20 -16.44
C ARG A 157 3.31 10.92 -15.54
N THR A 158 2.67 11.96 -16.07
CA THR A 158 1.54 12.66 -15.43
C THR A 158 0.57 11.69 -14.77
N PRO A 159 0.14 11.95 -13.52
CA PRO A 159 0.39 13.13 -12.69
C PRO A 159 1.71 13.13 -11.90
N TYR A 160 2.57 12.11 -12.02
CA TYR A 160 3.84 12.04 -11.28
C TYR A 160 4.72 13.28 -11.50
N ASP A 161 4.93 13.64 -12.77
CA ASP A 161 5.83 14.75 -13.14
C ASP A 161 5.34 16.11 -12.62
N ILE A 162 4.02 16.30 -12.51
CA ILE A 162 3.42 17.54 -11.97
C ILE A 162 3.66 17.61 -10.47
N CYS A 163 3.46 16.49 -9.77
CA CYS A 163 3.65 16.40 -8.34
C CYS A 163 5.10 16.67 -7.93
N GLU A 164 6.07 16.09 -8.64
CA GLU A 164 7.50 16.32 -8.37
C GLU A 164 7.90 17.78 -8.65
N LYS A 165 7.41 18.38 -9.75
CA LYS A 165 7.68 19.79 -10.06
C LYS A 165 7.15 20.73 -8.98
N TRP A 166 5.95 20.46 -8.46
CA TRP A 166 5.38 21.20 -7.35
C TRP A 166 6.22 21.10 -6.08
N LEU A 167 6.74 19.91 -5.74
CA LEU A 167 7.60 19.78 -4.56
C LEU A 167 8.91 20.57 -4.73
N SER A 168 9.51 20.54 -5.91
CA SER A 168 10.76 21.27 -6.20
C SER A 168 10.62 22.80 -6.22
N SER A 169 9.41 23.35 -6.34
CA SER A 169 9.19 24.81 -6.33
C SER A 169 9.01 25.39 -4.93
N TYR A 170 8.93 24.55 -3.89
CA TYR A 170 8.80 24.95 -2.48
C TYR A 170 10.00 24.54 -1.62
N SER A 171 11.03 23.94 -2.22
CA SER A 171 12.34 23.63 -1.61
C SER A 171 13.38 24.66 -2.02
#